data_AF-A0A7X9BQZ8-F1
#
_entry.id   AF-A0A7X9BQZ8-F1
#
_cell.length_a   1.000
_cell.length_b   1.000
_cell.length_c   1.000
_cell.angle_alpha   90.00
_cell.angle_beta   90.00
_cell.angle_gamma   90.00
#
_symmetry.space_group_name_H-M   'P 1'
#
loop_
_entity.id
_entity.type
_entity.pdbx_description
1 polymer ?
#
loop_
_entity_poly.entity_id
_entity_poly.type
_entity_poly.pdbx_seq_one_letter_code
_entity_poly.pdbx_strand_id
1 'polypeptide(L)'
;MRKWSVKRLREYKFRGKRVDNGKMTKYDIYISAIETAKSELAQAERNLELVEPVLTVWAAHEVVAKREKVDALIRLAKREMVG
;
A
#
# COMPACT_ATOMS: atom_id res chain seq x y z
N MET A 1 30.21 17.39 3.05
CA MET A 1 28.78 17.72 3.25
C MET A 1 28.21 18.33 1.98
N ARG A 2 27.29 17.66 1.29
CA ARG A 2 26.38 18.29 0.31
C ARG A 2 24.96 17.81 0.64
N LYS A 3 24.23 18.64 1.39
CA LYS A 3 22.82 18.45 1.70
C LYS A 3 22.05 18.54 0.37
N TRP A 4 21.60 17.39 -0.14
CA TRP A 4 20.60 17.40 -1.19
C TRP A 4 19.32 17.99 -0.60
N SER A 5 18.94 19.12 -1.19
CA SER A 5 17.81 19.96 -0.85
C SER A 5 16.50 19.15 -0.87
N VAL A 6 15.98 18.83 0.32
CA VAL A 6 14.67 18.17 0.60
C VAL A 6 13.50 19.13 0.32
N LYS A 7 13.64 20.02 -0.66
CA LYS A 7 12.66 21.09 -0.93
C LYS A 7 11.62 20.73 -2.00
N ARG A 8 11.66 19.48 -2.51
CA ARG A 8 10.81 19.02 -3.62
C ARG A 8 9.81 17.91 -3.26
N LEU A 9 9.53 17.70 -1.97
CA LEU A 9 8.42 16.85 -1.49
C LEU A 9 7.18 17.67 -1.12
N ARG A 10 7.05 18.90 -1.62
CA ARG A 10 5.81 19.67 -1.48
C ARG A 10 4.75 19.02 -2.35
N GLU A 11 3.69 18.56 -1.67
CA GLU A 11 2.39 18.22 -2.23
C GLU A 11 2.29 16.91 -3.02
N TYR A 12 2.71 15.79 -2.42
CA TYR A 12 1.98 14.56 -2.69
C TYR A 12 0.67 14.58 -1.89
N LYS A 13 -0.40 15.06 -2.53
CA LYS A 13 -1.79 14.96 -2.05
C LYS A 13 -2.17 13.47 -1.93
N PHE A 14 -1.77 12.83 -0.84
CA PHE A 14 -2.35 11.55 -0.44
C PHE A 14 -3.76 11.82 0.10
N ARG A 15 -4.75 11.69 -0.79
CA ARG A 15 -6.19 11.50 -0.49
C ARG A 15 -6.71 12.20 0.78
N GLY A 16 -6.80 13.53 0.76
CA GLY A 16 -7.76 14.29 1.57
C GLY A 16 -7.58 14.30 3.10
N LYS A 17 -6.54 13.69 3.68
CA LYS A 17 -6.25 13.84 5.11
C LYS A 17 -5.38 15.07 5.32
N ARG A 18 -5.85 16.02 6.13
CA ARG A 18 -5.03 17.17 6.57
C ARG A 18 -3.83 16.61 7.31
N VAL A 19 -2.65 16.78 6.73
CA VAL A 19 -1.39 16.47 7.40
C VAL A 19 -1.11 17.67 8.30
N ASP A 20 -1.64 17.64 9.52
CA ASP A 20 -1.22 18.58 10.55
C ASP A 20 0.30 18.45 10.72
N ASN A 21 0.95 19.55 11.07
CA ASN A 21 2.40 19.78 11.02
C ASN A 21 3.27 18.87 11.94
N GLY A 22 2.76 17.70 12.38
CA GLY A 22 3.49 16.61 13.02
C GLY A 22 4.00 15.62 11.98
N LYS A 23 5.31 15.37 11.95
CA LYS A 23 5.95 14.43 11.02
C LYS A 23 5.23 13.07 11.05
N MET A 24 4.61 12.66 9.95
CA MET A 24 4.16 11.27 9.76
C MET A 24 5.30 10.34 10.13
N THR A 25 5.05 9.46 11.10
CA THR A 25 6.07 8.50 11.51
C THR A 25 6.24 7.44 10.42
N LYS A 26 7.38 6.76 10.39
CA LYS A 26 7.57 5.59 9.52
C LYS A 26 6.45 4.55 9.72
N TYR A 27 5.98 4.43 10.96
CA TYR A 27 4.86 3.56 11.34
C TYR A 27 3.56 3.94 10.62
N ASP A 28 3.20 5.24 10.60
CA ASP A 28 1.99 5.73 9.92
C ASP A 28 2.04 5.47 8.41
N ILE A 29 3.22 5.61 7.80
CA ILE A 29 3.44 5.32 6.37
C ILE A 29 3.17 3.85 6.08
N TYR A 30 3.75 2.94 6.88
CA TYR A 30 3.57 1.50 6.67
C TYR A 30 2.12 1.06 6.94
N ILE A 31 1.47 1.58 7.97
CA ILE A 31 0.05 1.32 8.22
C ILE A 31 -0.79 1.74 7.02
N SER A 32 -0.62 2.98 6.55
CA SER A 32 -1.42 3.49 5.44
C SER A 32 -1.19 2.69 4.14
N ALA A 33 0.05 2.27 3.88
CA ALA A 33 0.37 1.42 2.74
C ALA A 33 -0.27 0.03 2.84
N ILE A 34 -0.23 -0.60 4.04
CA ILE A 34 -0.84 -1.90 4.30
C ILE A 34 -2.37 -1.82 4.17
N GLU A 35 -3.01 -0.80 4.73
CA GLU A 35 -4.46 -0.57 4.62
C GLU A 35 -4.91 -0.39 3.17
N THR A 36 -4.13 0.35 2.39
CA THR A 36 -4.37 0.52 0.96
C THR A 36 -4.25 -0.82 0.22
N ALA A 37 -3.20 -1.59 0.49
CA ALA A 37 -2.99 -2.90 -0.13
C ALA A 37 -4.08 -3.91 0.23
N LYS A 38 -4.57 -3.90 1.48
CA LYS A 38 -5.71 -4.72 1.91
C LYS A 38 -7.00 -4.35 1.17
N SER A 39 -7.22 -3.05 0.97
CA SER A 39 -8.39 -2.58 0.21
C SER A 39 -8.32 -2.98 -1.26
N GLU A 40 -7.13 -2.95 -1.87
CA GLU A 40 -6.91 -3.47 -3.24
C GLU A 40 -7.16 -4.98 -3.31
N LEU A 41 -6.68 -5.75 -2.33
CA LEU A 41 -6.92 -7.20 -2.26
C LEU A 41 -8.41 -7.51 -2.15
N ALA A 42 -9.13 -6.85 -1.23
CA ALA A 42 -10.57 -7.03 -1.08
C ALA A 42 -11.35 -6.67 -2.36
N GLN A 43 -10.87 -5.69 -3.12
CA GLN A 43 -11.46 -5.38 -4.43
C GLN A 43 -11.18 -6.48 -5.46
N ALA A 44 -9.97 -7.02 -5.52
CA ALA A 44 -9.62 -8.12 -6.42
C ALA A 44 -10.41 -9.40 -6.09
N GLU A 45 -10.62 -9.70 -4.81
CA GLU A 45 -11.45 -10.83 -4.36
C GLU A 45 -12.90 -10.66 -4.82
N ARG A 46 -13.49 -9.47 -4.65
CA ARG A 46 -14.83 -9.18 -5.19
C ARG A 46 -14.89 -9.24 -6.71
N ASN A 47 -13.85 -8.78 -7.41
CA ASN A 47 -13.79 -8.89 -8.87
C ASN A 47 -13.78 -10.36 -9.30
N LEU A 48 -13.04 -11.23 -8.61
CA LEU A 48 -13.01 -12.67 -8.88
C LEU A 48 -14.39 -13.33 -8.73
N GLU A 49 -15.20 -12.90 -7.76
CA GLU A 49 -16.57 -13.39 -7.58
C GLU A 49 -17.52 -12.97 -8.70
N LEU A 50 -17.27 -11.81 -9.33
CA LEU A 50 -18.15 -11.20 -10.33
C LEU A 50 -17.67 -11.40 -11.77
N VAL A 51 -16.48 -11.94 -11.96
CA VAL A 51 -15.84 -12.05 -13.28
C VAL A 51 -16.48 -13.14 -14.13
N GLU A 52 -16.57 -12.91 -15.43
CA GLU A 52 -16.98 -13.93 -16.39
C GLU A 52 -16.04 -15.16 -16.35
N PRO A 53 -16.56 -16.39 -16.55
CA PRO A 53 -15.77 -17.63 -16.46
C PRO A 53 -14.48 -17.64 -17.29
N VAL A 54 -14.47 -16.97 -18.44
CA VAL A 54 -13.31 -16.91 -19.34
C VAL A 54 -12.15 -16.09 -18.77
N LEU A 55 -12.42 -15.20 -17.82
CA LEU A 55 -11.43 -14.33 -17.18
C LEU A 55 -11.11 -14.75 -15.73
N THR A 56 -11.74 -15.80 -15.21
CA THR A 56 -11.56 -16.26 -13.81
C THR A 56 -10.10 -16.58 -13.48
N VAL A 57 -9.36 -17.20 -14.40
CA VAL A 57 -7.93 -17.51 -14.19
C VAL A 57 -7.11 -16.24 -14.00
N TRP A 58 -7.36 -15.21 -14.83
CA TRP A 58 -6.67 -13.93 -14.72
C TRP A 58 -7.01 -13.21 -13.41
N ALA A 59 -8.30 -13.17 -13.04
CA ALA A 59 -8.73 -12.58 -11.77
C ALA A 59 -8.14 -13.31 -10.56
N ALA A 60 -8.02 -14.64 -10.62
CA ALA A 60 -7.39 -15.44 -9.56
C ALA A 60 -5.89 -15.10 -9.42
N HIS A 61 -5.17 -14.94 -10.53
CA HIS A 61 -3.78 -14.48 -10.51
C HIS A 61 -3.64 -13.08 -9.90
N GLU A 62 -4.58 -12.17 -10.18
CA GLU A 62 -4.58 -10.84 -9.57
C GLU A 62 -4.73 -10.93 -8.05
N VAL A 63 -5.66 -11.74 -7.53
CA VAL A 63 -5.84 -11.96 -6.09
C VAL A 63 -4.55 -12.45 -5.43
N VAL A 64 -3.89 -13.46 -6.03
CA VAL A 64 -2.61 -13.98 -5.52
C VAL A 64 -1.55 -12.89 -5.47
N ALA A 65 -1.36 -12.13 -6.55
CA ALA A 65 -0.38 -11.05 -6.59
C ALA A 65 -0.65 -9.95 -5.55
N LYS A 66 -1.93 -9.59 -5.33
CA LYS A 66 -2.31 -8.61 -4.31
C LYS A 66 -2.06 -9.13 -2.90
N ARG A 67 -2.29 -10.41 -2.65
CA ARG A 67 -2.02 -11.05 -1.35
C ARG A 67 -0.53 -11.08 -1.04
N GLU A 68 0.30 -11.46 -2.01
CA GLU A 68 1.77 -11.43 -1.87
C GLU A 68 2.29 -10.02 -1.58
N LYS A 69 1.70 -8.98 -2.20
CA LYS A 69 2.03 -7.57 -1.92
C LYS A 69 1.73 -7.20 -0.46
N VAL A 70 0.58 -7.60 0.07
CA VAL A 70 0.23 -7.36 1.48
C VAL A 70 1.24 -8.03 2.41
N ASP A 71 1.56 -9.30 2.16
CA ASP A 71 2.51 -10.07 2.98
C ASP A 71 3.92 -9.50 2.92
N ALA A 72 4.37 -9.03 1.75
CA ALA A 72 5.64 -8.35 1.58
C ALA A 72 5.70 -7.04 2.39
N LEU A 73 4.64 -6.23 2.36
CA LEU A 73 4.57 -4.99 3.13
C LEU A 73 4.55 -5.25 4.64
N ILE A 74 3.83 -6.26 5.11
CA ILE A 74 3.82 -6.65 6.53
C ILE A 74 5.22 -7.11 6.97
N ARG A 75 5.90 -7.93 6.15
CA ARG A 75 7.28 -8.37 6.45
C ARG A 75 8.25 -7.21 6.52
N LEU A 76 8.16 -6.27 5.57
CA LEU A 76 9.01 -5.07 5.54
C LEU A 76 8.74 -4.19 6.76
N ALA A 77 7.48 -3.91 7.07
CA ALA A 77 7.10 -3.11 8.23
C ALA A 77 7.63 -3.73 9.54
N LYS A 78 7.49 -5.04 9.73
CA LYS A 78 8.04 -5.73 10.91
C LYS A 78 9.54 -5.58 11.01
N ARG A 79 10.28 -5.77 9.89
CA ARG A 79 11.74 -5.63 9.87
C ARG A 79 12.17 -4.21 10.26
N GLU A 80 11.49 -3.20 9.74
CA GLU A 80 11.83 -1.78 9.96
C GLU A 80 11.39 -1.24 11.33
N MET A 81 10.48 -1.91 12.03
CA MET A 81 10.04 -1.52 13.39
C MET A 81 10.82 -2.20 14.51
N VAL A 82 11.50 -3.32 14.21
CA VAL A 82 12.33 -4.07 15.18
C VAL A 82 13.81 -3.65 15.12
N GLY A 83 14.26 -3.08 14.00
CA GLY A 83 15.61 -2.52 13.83
C GLY A 83 15.68 -1.03 14.17
#